data_AF-A0A950XAC1-F1
#
_entry.id   AF-A0A950XAC1-F1
#
_cell.length_a   1.000
_cell.length_b   1.000
_cell.length_c   1.000
_cell.angle_alpha   90.00
_cell.angle_beta   90.00
_cell.angle_gamma   90.00
#
_symmetry.space_group_name_H-M   'P 1'
#
loop_
_entity.id
_entity.type
_entity.pdbx_description
1 polymer ?
#
loop_
_entity_poly.entity_id
_entity_poly.type
_entity_poly.pdbx_seq_one_letter_code
_entity_poly.pdbx_strand_id
1 'polypeptide(L)'
;NYDFRRTEQCIIPYATQEGEISFCAYNTGVGWRNIIEKMHMTATLTKWYEEKGRHEIFAGNKSVPLASKEHNLVLVEEHVKADRQHDLELKGIAKNAREEKMRARDEALKKKLENERMMRMYREHVLGEKRPEGFVPLDGLLGSTPKNNAAEKPEEVGAMGD
;
A
#
# COMPACT_ATOMS: atom_id res chain seq x y z
N ASN A 1 -11.44 -12.93 -3.70
CA ASN A 1 -12.23 -14.11 -3.31
C ASN A 1 -12.20 -15.05 -4.51
N TYR A 2 -11.28 -16.01 -4.50
CA TYR A 2 -11.13 -16.99 -5.59
C TYR A 2 -11.77 -18.30 -5.15
N ASP A 3 -12.54 -18.92 -6.05
CA ASP A 3 -13.33 -20.11 -5.72
C ASP A 3 -12.58 -21.40 -6.08
N PHE A 4 -11.95 -22.01 -5.09
CA PHE A 4 -11.22 -23.27 -5.22
C PHE A 4 -12.11 -24.44 -5.68
N ARG A 5 -13.42 -24.38 -5.42
CA ARG A 5 -14.35 -25.44 -5.85
C ARG A 5 -14.48 -25.50 -7.37
N ARG A 6 -14.30 -24.37 -8.06
CA ARG A 6 -14.31 -24.30 -9.52
C ARG A 6 -13.09 -24.97 -10.15
N THR A 7 -11.93 -24.88 -9.50
CA THR A 7 -10.71 -25.54 -9.98
C THR A 7 -10.74 -27.06 -9.77
N GLU A 8 -11.40 -27.53 -8.72
CA GLU A 8 -11.63 -28.95 -8.44
C GLU A 8 -12.65 -29.59 -9.40
N GLN A 9 -13.63 -28.82 -9.88
CA GLN A 9 -14.64 -29.32 -10.84
C GLN A 9 -14.15 -29.38 -12.30
N CYS A 10 -13.01 -28.77 -12.60
CA CYS A 10 -12.49 -28.69 -13.96
C CYS A 10 -11.80 -30.01 -14.36
N ILE A 11 -12.50 -30.82 -15.16
CA ILE A 11 -12.06 -32.18 -15.55
C ILE A 11 -11.06 -32.17 -16.71
N ILE A 12 -10.93 -31.08 -17.44
CA ILE A 12 -10.07 -31.01 -18.63
C ILE A 12 -8.61 -30.92 -18.17
N PRO A 13 -7.76 -31.92 -18.46
CA PRO A 13 -6.35 -31.89 -18.09
C PRO A 13 -5.57 -30.96 -19.02
N TYR A 14 -4.56 -30.29 -18.47
CA TYR A 14 -3.59 -29.49 -19.20
C TYR A 14 -2.18 -29.93 -18.80
N ALA A 15 -1.37 -30.31 -19.78
CA ALA A 15 -0.01 -30.76 -19.53
C ALA A 15 0.92 -29.56 -19.35
N THR A 16 1.60 -29.50 -18.20
CA THR A 16 2.67 -28.54 -17.93
C THR A 16 3.97 -29.29 -17.63
N GLN A 17 5.10 -28.56 -17.59
CA GLN A 17 6.40 -29.15 -17.27
C GLN A 17 6.46 -29.79 -15.87
N GLU A 18 5.63 -29.29 -14.94
CA GLU A 18 5.53 -29.76 -13.56
C GLU A 18 4.47 -30.86 -13.35
N GLY A 19 3.75 -31.26 -14.40
CA GLY A 19 2.71 -32.29 -14.36
C GLY A 19 1.37 -31.85 -14.93
N GLU A 20 0.35 -32.68 -14.72
CA GLU A 20 -1.02 -32.43 -15.19
C GLU A 20 -1.77 -31.53 -14.21
N ILE A 21 -2.20 -30.37 -14.68
CA ILE A 21 -2.99 -29.39 -13.92
C ILE A 21 -4.31 -29.18 -14.65
N SER A 22 -5.41 -28.90 -13.95
CA SER A 22 -6.68 -28.64 -14.61
C SER A 22 -6.62 -27.37 -15.46
N PHE A 23 -7.31 -27.37 -16.62
CA PHE A 23 -7.35 -26.24 -17.54
C PHE A 23 -7.77 -24.92 -16.87
N CYS A 24 -8.70 -25.00 -15.92
CA CYS A 24 -9.21 -23.86 -15.17
C CYS A 24 -8.19 -23.37 -14.13
N ALA A 25 -7.41 -24.26 -13.52
CA ALA A 25 -6.32 -23.84 -12.64
C ALA A 25 -5.21 -23.11 -13.41
N TYR A 26 -4.96 -23.47 -14.68
CA TYR A 26 -3.97 -22.77 -15.50
C TYR A 26 -4.45 -21.41 -16.03
N ASN A 27 -5.63 -21.34 -16.64
CA ASN A 27 -6.08 -20.13 -17.34
C ASN A 27 -6.89 -19.15 -16.49
N THR A 28 -7.79 -19.67 -15.66
CA THR A 28 -8.69 -18.84 -14.84
C THR A 28 -8.29 -18.85 -13.37
N GLY A 29 -7.29 -19.65 -13.02
CA GLY A 29 -6.57 -19.76 -11.75
C GLY A 29 -6.06 -18.48 -11.14
N VAL A 30 -5.88 -18.48 -9.81
CA VAL A 30 -5.01 -17.50 -9.17
C VAL A 30 -3.57 -17.85 -9.50
N GLY A 31 -2.98 -17.12 -10.43
CA GLY A 31 -1.53 -16.98 -10.52
C GLY A 31 -0.74 -18.23 -10.92
N TRP A 32 -1.35 -19.39 -11.15
CA TRP A 32 -0.65 -20.62 -11.54
C TRP A 32 0.12 -20.46 -12.86
N ARG A 33 -0.52 -19.85 -13.87
CA ARG A 33 0.17 -19.42 -15.09
C ARG A 33 1.38 -18.55 -14.78
N ASN A 34 1.20 -17.51 -13.97
CA ASN A 34 2.28 -16.58 -13.63
C ASN A 34 3.41 -17.25 -12.84
N ILE A 35 3.10 -18.27 -12.03
CA ILE A 35 4.09 -19.05 -11.27
C ILE A 35 4.91 -19.92 -12.22
N ILE A 36 4.25 -20.71 -13.08
CA ILE A 36 4.93 -21.60 -14.04
C ILE A 36 5.75 -20.77 -15.05
N GLU A 37 5.15 -19.71 -15.60
CA GLU A 37 5.85 -18.82 -16.53
C GLU A 37 7.08 -18.18 -15.86
N LYS A 38 6.97 -17.71 -14.61
CA LYS A 38 8.14 -17.16 -13.87
C LYS A 38 9.17 -18.21 -13.47
N MET A 39 8.76 -19.43 -13.14
CA MET A 39 9.66 -20.50 -12.72
C MET A 39 10.53 -20.98 -13.89
N HIS A 40 9.97 -21.02 -15.10
CA HIS A 40 10.69 -21.39 -16.32
C HIS A 40 11.20 -20.19 -17.13
N MET A 41 11.13 -18.96 -16.60
CA MET A 41 11.81 -17.81 -17.19
C MET A 41 13.32 -17.98 -17.04
N THR A 42 13.99 -18.26 -18.16
CA THR A 42 15.45 -18.51 -18.20
C THR A 42 16.27 -17.21 -18.08
N ALA A 43 15.72 -16.06 -18.47
CA ALA A 43 16.31 -14.74 -18.22
C ALA A 43 15.24 -13.65 -18.21
N THR A 44 15.34 -12.68 -17.29
CA THR A 44 14.60 -11.43 -17.42
C THR A 44 15.22 -10.59 -18.53
N LEU A 45 14.41 -9.75 -19.19
CA LEU A 45 14.89 -8.85 -20.24
C LEU A 45 16.07 -7.97 -19.76
N THR A 46 16.11 -7.64 -18.46
CA THR A 46 17.21 -6.93 -17.80
C THR A 46 18.51 -7.72 -17.83
N LYS A 47 18.50 -8.98 -17.37
CA LYS A 47 19.67 -9.88 -17.40
C LYS A 47 20.17 -10.11 -18.83
N TRP A 48 19.24 -10.29 -19.77
CA TRP A 48 19.59 -10.41 -21.19
C TRP A 48 20.28 -9.15 -21.75
N TYR A 49 19.79 -7.96 -21.39
CA TYR A 49 20.40 -6.70 -21.81
C TYR A 49 21.74 -6.42 -21.13
N GLU A 50 21.97 -6.91 -19.92
CA GLU A 50 23.28 -6.83 -19.25
C GLU A 50 24.32 -7.71 -19.97
N GLU A 51 23.97 -8.95 -20.32
CA GLU A 51 24.90 -9.89 -20.94
C GLU A 51 25.14 -9.64 -22.43
N LYS A 52 24.08 -9.33 -23.19
CA LYS A 52 24.12 -9.20 -24.65
C LYS A 52 24.10 -7.76 -25.13
N GLY A 53 23.86 -6.80 -24.23
CA GLY A 53 23.55 -5.43 -24.60
C GLY A 53 22.14 -5.28 -25.17
N ARG A 54 21.67 -4.04 -25.33
CA ARG A 54 20.47 -3.77 -26.12
C ARG A 54 20.78 -3.97 -27.62
N HIS A 55 19.79 -4.47 -28.35
CA HIS A 55 19.89 -4.60 -29.81
C HIS A 55 20.09 -3.23 -30.46
N GLU A 56 20.77 -3.22 -31.60
CA GLU A 56 20.97 -1.99 -32.37
C GLU A 56 19.62 -1.40 -32.79
N ILE A 57 19.48 -0.09 -32.61
CA ILE A 57 18.26 0.63 -32.95
C ILE A 57 18.29 0.91 -34.45
N PHE A 58 17.36 0.31 -35.19
CA PHE A 58 17.12 0.62 -36.60
C PHE A 58 15.94 1.58 -36.71
N ALA A 59 16.22 2.85 -37.02
CA ALA A 59 15.19 3.85 -37.28
C ALA A 59 15.06 4.07 -38.79
N GLY A 60 13.91 3.70 -39.37
CA GLY A 60 13.62 3.95 -40.79
C GLY A 60 14.62 3.32 -41.76
N ASN A 61 14.87 2.02 -41.64
CA ASN A 61 15.83 1.24 -42.44
C ASN A 61 17.29 1.74 -42.39
N LYS A 62 17.65 2.62 -41.45
CA LYS A 62 19.03 3.06 -41.23
C LYS A 62 19.55 2.52 -39.90
N SER A 63 20.78 1.99 -39.90
CA SER A 63 21.49 1.62 -38.68
C SER A 63 21.92 2.90 -37.95
N VAL A 64 21.50 3.05 -36.69
CA VAL A 64 21.89 4.16 -35.81
C VAL A 64 22.56 3.57 -34.58
N PRO A 65 23.86 3.24 -34.64
CA PRO A 65 24.59 2.75 -33.48
C PRO A 65 24.73 3.87 -32.43
N LEU A 66 24.60 3.49 -31.16
CA LEU A 66 24.92 4.40 -30.05
C LEU A 66 26.43 4.68 -30.04
N ALA A 67 26.81 5.96 -29.89
CA ALA A 67 28.20 6.38 -29.92
C ALA A 67 29.05 5.82 -28.76
N SER A 68 28.44 5.62 -27.58
CA SER A 68 29.09 5.00 -26.43
C SER A 68 28.06 4.28 -25.55
N LYS A 69 28.51 3.24 -24.83
CA LYS A 69 27.74 2.53 -23.79
C LYS A 69 28.10 2.99 -22.38
N GLU A 70 29.05 3.91 -22.26
CA GLU A 70 29.50 4.44 -20.99
C GLU A 70 28.46 5.44 -20.47
N HIS A 71 28.00 5.22 -19.24
CA HIS A 71 27.03 6.09 -18.58
C HIS A 71 27.77 6.94 -17.54
N ASN A 72 27.63 8.25 -17.63
CA ASN A 72 28.08 9.17 -16.59
C ASN A 72 26.85 9.97 -16.12
N LEU A 73 26.63 9.98 -14.81
CA LEU A 73 25.61 10.80 -14.17
C LEU A 73 26.30 11.92 -13.40
N VAL A 74 26.17 13.14 -13.92
CA VAL A 74 26.64 14.33 -13.19
C VAL A 74 25.60 14.68 -12.14
N LEU A 75 25.96 14.46 -10.89
CA LEU A 75 25.12 14.80 -9.74
C LEU A 75 25.34 16.27 -9.35
N VAL A 76 24.27 17.05 -9.35
CA VAL A 76 24.29 18.41 -8.79
C VAL A 76 24.10 18.29 -7.28
N GLU A 77 25.10 18.70 -6.51
CA GLU A 77 25.08 18.55 -5.04
C GLU A 77 23.86 19.20 -4.38
N GLU A 78 23.38 20.33 -4.92
CA GLU A 78 22.20 21.03 -4.41
C GLU A 78 20.94 20.15 -4.47
N HIS A 79 20.74 19.42 -5.58
CA HIS A 79 19.58 18.53 -5.74
C HIS A 79 19.70 17.27 -4.91
N VAL A 80 20.92 16.75 -4.72
CA VAL A 80 21.17 15.59 -3.87
C VAL A 80 20.89 15.92 -2.41
N LYS A 81 21.23 17.14 -1.98
CA LYS A 81 21.01 17.62 -0.61
C LYS A 81 19.63 18.24 -0.39
N ALA A 82 18.82 18.42 -1.44
CA ALA A 82 17.48 18.96 -1.33
C ALA A 82 16.57 17.99 -0.56
N ASP A 83 15.88 18.52 0.45
CA ASP A 83 14.93 17.72 1.24
C ASP A 83 13.65 17.43 0.44
N ARG A 84 12.81 16.52 0.95
CA ARG A 84 11.52 16.21 0.35
C ARG A 84 10.61 17.43 0.32
N GLN A 85 9.80 17.50 -0.74
CA GLN A 85 8.80 18.57 -0.89
C GLN A 85 7.63 18.36 0.09
N HIS A 86 7.42 19.34 0.97
CA HIS A 86 6.39 19.34 2.03
C HIS A 86 5.26 20.39 1.80
N ASP A 87 5.19 21.02 0.64
CA ASP A 87 4.24 22.10 0.35
C ASP A 87 2.76 21.71 0.48
N LEU A 88 2.40 20.49 0.05
CA LEU A 88 1.03 19.97 0.17
C LEU A 88 0.65 19.70 1.62
N GLU A 89 1.60 19.28 2.46
CA GLU A 89 1.38 19.06 3.89
C GLU A 89 1.15 20.38 4.61
N LEU A 90 1.98 21.40 4.31
CA LEU A 90 1.83 22.75 4.85
C LEU A 90 0.50 23.40 4.46
N LYS A 91 0.03 23.14 3.24
CA LYS A 91 -1.30 23.59 2.76
C LYS A 91 -2.45 22.73 3.28
N GLY A 92 -2.18 21.61 3.96
CA GLY A 92 -3.19 20.68 4.44
C GLY A 92 -3.97 19.96 3.33
N ILE A 93 -3.39 19.87 2.13
CA ILE A 93 -3.99 19.20 0.97
C ILE A 93 -3.58 17.72 0.98
N ALA A 94 -4.51 16.82 0.69
CA ALA A 94 -4.23 15.39 0.74
C ALA A 94 -3.41 15.03 -0.50
N LYS A 95 -2.35 14.24 -0.33
CA LYS A 95 -1.50 13.84 -1.46
C LYS A 95 -2.18 12.77 -2.30
N ASN A 96 -2.93 11.88 -1.64
CA ASN A 96 -3.53 10.69 -2.24
C ASN A 96 -4.98 10.48 -1.80
N ALA A 97 -5.76 9.77 -2.62
CA ALA A 97 -7.16 9.43 -2.33
C ALA A 97 -7.36 8.65 -1.01
N ARG A 98 -6.36 7.90 -0.56
CA ARG A 98 -6.40 7.19 0.74
C ARG A 98 -6.38 8.17 1.91
N GLU A 99 -5.54 9.20 1.85
CA GLU A 99 -5.42 10.22 2.90
C GLU A 99 -6.69 11.07 2.99
N GLU A 100 -7.28 11.40 1.85
CA GLU A 100 -8.58 12.07 1.79
C GLU A 100 -9.67 11.26 2.49
N LYS A 101 -9.77 9.95 2.21
CA LYS A 101 -10.73 9.05 2.88
C LYS A 101 -10.49 8.92 4.38
N MET A 102 -9.23 8.86 4.81
CA MET A 102 -8.89 8.82 6.24
C MET A 102 -9.33 10.11 6.93
N ARG A 103 -9.02 11.28 6.36
CA ARG A 103 -9.46 12.55 6.94
C ARG A 103 -10.97 12.72 6.98
N ALA A 104 -11.67 12.34 5.91
CA ALA A 104 -13.14 12.34 5.90
C ALA A 104 -13.72 11.42 6.99
N ARG A 105 -13.09 10.26 7.22
CA ARG A 105 -13.48 9.35 8.31
C ARG A 105 -13.23 9.97 9.68
N ASP A 106 -12.08 10.58 9.89
CA ASP A 106 -11.71 11.20 11.17
C ASP A 106 -12.59 12.42 11.47
N GLU A 107 -12.91 13.24 10.48
CA GLU A 107 -13.87 14.34 10.60
C GLU A 107 -15.28 13.83 10.92
N ALA A 108 -15.72 12.75 10.26
CA ALA A 108 -17.00 12.13 10.58
C ALA A 108 -17.03 11.57 12.01
N LEU A 109 -15.92 10.99 12.49
CA LEU A 109 -15.80 10.51 13.86
C LEU A 109 -15.85 11.66 14.86
N LYS A 110 -15.12 12.76 14.61
CA LYS A 110 -15.16 13.97 15.46
C LYS A 110 -16.58 14.54 15.56
N LYS A 111 -17.27 14.69 14.42
CA LYS A 111 -18.67 15.15 14.38
C LYS A 111 -19.61 14.23 15.18
N LYS A 112 -19.43 12.91 15.08
CA LYS A 112 -20.21 11.95 15.86
C LYS A 112 -20.01 12.13 17.36
N LEU A 113 -18.76 12.24 17.81
CA LEU A 113 -18.42 12.46 19.22
C LEU A 113 -18.98 13.78 19.75
N GLU A 114 -18.91 14.86 18.96
CA GLU A 114 -19.52 16.14 19.28
C GLU A 114 -21.05 16.03 19.40
N ASN A 115 -21.71 15.39 18.43
CA ASN A 115 -23.15 15.17 18.45
C ASN A 115 -23.59 14.33 19.66
N GLU A 116 -22.84 13.29 20.02
CA GLU A 116 -23.11 12.48 21.21
C GLU A 116 -22.99 13.28 22.50
N ARG A 117 -21.95 14.13 22.59
CA ARG A 117 -21.77 15.06 23.72
C ARG A 117 -22.94 16.04 23.79
N MET A 118 -23.34 16.64 22.67
CA MET A 118 -24.47 17.56 22.60
C MET A 118 -25.79 16.88 22.99
N MET A 119 -26.05 15.67 22.49
CA MET A 119 -27.23 14.86 22.84
C MET A 119 -27.28 14.52 24.33
N ARG A 120 -26.13 14.28 24.96
CA ARG A 120 -26.05 14.06 26.41
C ARG A 120 -26.43 15.32 27.18
N MET A 121 -25.83 16.45 26.83
CA MET A 121 -26.14 17.76 27.45
C MET A 121 -27.61 18.15 27.23
N TYR A 122 -28.16 17.86 26.05
CA TYR A 122 -29.57 18.13 25.71
C TYR A 122 -30.54 17.30 26.56
N ARG A 123 -30.28 16.00 26.74
CA ARG A 123 -31.09 15.13 27.60
C ARG A 123 -31.15 15.63 29.04
N GLU A 124 -30.02 16.11 29.55
CA GLU A 124 -29.90 16.62 30.92
C GLU A 124 -30.62 17.96 31.12
N HIS A 125 -30.37 18.93 30.23
CA HIS A 125 -30.86 20.30 30.42
C HIS A 125 -32.26 20.56 29.86
N VAL A 126 -32.65 19.88 28.77
CA VAL A 126 -33.91 20.16 28.08
C VAL A 126 -34.99 19.14 28.41
N LEU A 127 -34.68 17.84 28.34
CA LEU A 127 -35.65 16.79 28.72
C LEU A 127 -35.73 16.55 30.23
N GLY A 128 -34.72 16.98 31.00
CA GLY A 128 -34.69 16.80 32.45
C GLY A 128 -34.56 15.34 32.88
N GLU A 129 -34.03 14.47 32.02
CA GLU A 129 -33.72 13.09 32.37
C GLU A 129 -32.63 13.09 33.45
N LYS A 130 -32.99 12.73 34.69
CA LYS A 130 -32.03 12.60 35.78
C LYS A 130 -31.12 11.41 35.50
N ARG A 131 -29.81 11.63 35.56
CA ARG A 131 -28.82 10.54 35.56
C ARG A 131 -29.19 9.56 36.69
N PRO A 132 -29.21 8.24 36.45
CA PRO A 132 -29.57 7.27 37.48
C PRO A 132 -28.62 7.39 38.68
N GLU A 133 -29.18 7.37 39.89
CA GLU A 133 -28.38 7.50 41.12
C GLU A 133 -27.37 6.34 41.22
N GLY A 134 -26.08 6.69 41.35
CA GLY A 134 -24.96 5.73 41.36
C GLY A 134 -24.12 5.65 40.07
N PHE A 135 -24.41 6.45 39.03
CA PHE A 135 -23.61 6.43 37.79
C PHE A 135 -22.26 7.14 37.93
N VAL A 136 -21.16 6.39 37.84
CA VAL A 136 -19.78 6.91 37.76
C VAL A 136 -19.37 6.98 36.28
N PRO A 137 -19.10 8.18 35.72
CA PRO A 137 -18.65 8.30 34.33
C PRO A 137 -17.28 7.65 34.13
N LEU A 138 -17.12 6.88 33.04
CA LEU A 138 -15.86 6.24 32.69
C LEU A 138 -14.71 7.25 32.50
N ASP A 139 -15.01 8.48 32.04
CA ASP A 139 -14.03 9.57 31.92
C ASP A 139 -13.39 9.96 33.27
N GLY A 140 -14.11 9.81 34.39
CA GLY A 140 -13.59 10.10 35.73
C GLY A 140 -12.68 9.00 36.28
N LEU A 141 -12.81 7.76 35.79
CA LEU A 141 -12.02 6.60 36.21
C LEU A 141 -10.66 6.50 35.48
N LEU A 142 -10.55 7.07 34.27
CA LEU A 142 -9.34 7.03 33.45
C LEU A 142 -8.34 8.17 33.75
N GLY A 143 -8.72 9.15 34.59
CA GLY A 143 -7.88 10.30 34.95
C GLY A 143 -6.92 10.09 36.12
N SER A 144 -6.97 8.94 36.81
CA SER A 144 -6.22 8.72 38.06
C SER A 144 -5.01 7.77 37.93
N THR A 145 -4.57 7.42 36.73
CA THR A 145 -3.31 6.68 36.53
C THR A 145 -2.24 7.61 35.96
N PRO A 146 -1.08 7.78 36.62
CA PRO A 146 0.02 8.53 36.02
C PRO A 146 0.51 7.76 34.78
N LYS A 147 0.35 8.36 33.60
CA LYS A 147 0.95 7.86 32.36
C LYS A 147 2.47 7.94 32.49
N ASN A 148 3.11 6.79 32.63
CA ASN A 148 4.54 6.66 32.36
C ASN A 148 4.77 6.98 30.88
N ASN A 149 5.40 8.13 30.62
CA ASN A 149 5.92 8.49 29.31
C ASN A 149 7.10 7.58 28.97
N ALA A 150 6.84 6.40 28.44
CA ALA A 150 7.83 5.63 27.70
C ALA A 150 7.71 6.05 26.23
N ALA A 151 8.65 6.87 25.78
CA ALA A 151 8.78 7.27 24.39
C ALA A 151 8.95 6.02 23.50
N GLU A 152 7.97 5.76 22.64
CA GLU A 152 8.13 4.87 21.50
C GLU A 152 9.18 5.49 20.56
N LYS A 153 10.38 4.92 20.57
CA LYS A 153 11.35 5.14 19.50
C LYS A 153 10.78 4.50 18.23
N PRO A 154 10.73 5.22 17.09
CA PRO A 154 10.40 4.59 15.82
C PRO A 154 11.49 3.56 15.48
N GLU A 155 11.08 2.32 15.28
CA GLU A 155 11.92 1.25 14.78
C GLU A 155 12.30 1.57 13.32
N GLU A 156 13.58 1.83 13.06
CA GLU A 156 14.13 1.85 11.70
C GLU A 156 14.04 0.44 11.12
N VAL A 157 13.02 0.18 10.31
CA VAL A 157 13.00 -0.97 9.42
C VAL A 157 13.99 -0.70 8.27
N GLY A 158 15.18 -1.28 8.39
CA GLY A 158 16.23 -1.22 7.39
C GLY A 158 15.70 -1.65 6.01
N ALA A 159 15.97 -0.81 5.02
CA ALA A 159 15.79 -1.14 3.61
C ALA A 159 16.72 -2.31 3.27
N MET A 160 16.14 -3.50 3.05
CA MET A 160 16.87 -4.66 2.56
C MET A 160 16.94 -4.55 1.04
N GLY A 161 18.06 -4.03 0.55
CA GLY A 161 18.48 -4.13 -0.85
C GLY A 161 19.65 -5.08 -0.95
N ASP A 162 19.47 -6.13 -1.74
CA ASP A 162 20.44 -6.73 -2.68
C ASP A 162 19.63 -7.39 -3.80
#